data_AF-A0A7C2X9Y4-F1
#
_entry.id   AF-A0A7C2X9Y4-F1
#
_cell.length_a   1.000
_cell.length_b   1.000
_cell.length_c   1.000
_cell.angle_alpha   90.00
_cell.angle_beta   90.00
_cell.angle_gamma   90.00
#
_symmetry.space_group_name_H-M   'P 1'
#
loop_
_entity.id
_entity.type
_entity.pdbx_description
1 polymer ?
#
loop_
_entity_poly.entity_id
_entity_poly.type
_entity_poly.pdbx_seq_one_letter_code
_entity_poly.pdbx_strand_id
1 'polypeptide(L)' 'MIEGEAEEQKKKKRVGPFDFLKQVRAEAEKVTWTTWNETWVSTMMVLVMVVIMAIFFLIVDQGVRFGVCNVLPIECASRN' A
#
# COMPACT_ATOMS: atom_id res chain seq x y z
N MET A 1 -43.54 -53.96 -9.84
CA MET A 1 -43.13 -53.23 -8.62
C MET A 1 -41.64 -53.41 -8.47
N ILE A 2 -40.89 -52.35 -8.70
CA ILE A 2 -39.63 -51.95 -8.07
C ILE A 2 -39.39 -50.56 -8.65
N GLU A 3 -39.93 -49.58 -7.93
CA GLU A 3 -39.37 -48.24 -7.86
C GLU A 3 -38.02 -48.36 -7.14
N GLY A 4 -37.04 -47.55 -7.54
CA GLY A 4 -35.77 -47.51 -6.82
C GLY A 4 -34.65 -46.88 -7.62
N GLU A 5 -34.53 -45.56 -7.45
CA GLU A 5 -33.25 -44.83 -7.50
C GLU A 5 -32.57 -44.72 -8.87
N ALA A 6 -33.18 -43.91 -9.73
CA ALA A 6 -32.45 -43.15 -10.73
C ALA A 6 -31.47 -42.20 -10.01
N GLU A 7 -30.22 -42.66 -9.89
CA GLU A 7 -28.99 -41.90 -10.13
C GLU A 7 -29.18 -40.36 -10.06
N GLU A 8 -29.06 -39.80 -8.85
CA GLU A 8 -28.88 -38.36 -8.70
C GLU A 8 -27.50 -38.01 -9.26
N GLN A 9 -27.51 -37.66 -10.54
CA GLN A 9 -26.38 -37.17 -11.32
C GLN A 9 -25.59 -36.14 -10.50
N LYS A 10 -24.44 -36.60 -9.98
CA LYS A 10 -23.36 -35.83 -9.37
C LYS A 10 -22.91 -34.73 -10.33
N LYS A 11 -23.66 -33.63 -10.35
CA LYS A 11 -23.35 -32.40 -11.09
C LYS A 11 -21.95 -32.01 -10.65
N LYS A 12 -20.97 -32.15 -11.57
CA LYS A 12 -19.61 -31.62 -11.39
C LYS A 12 -19.75 -30.19 -10.89
N LYS A 13 -19.56 -29.98 -9.58
CA LYS A 13 -19.41 -28.65 -9.00
C LYS A 13 -18.13 -28.12 -9.61
N ARG A 14 -18.26 -27.36 -10.71
CA ARG A 14 -17.26 -26.35 -11.06
C ARG A 14 -16.97 -25.61 -9.78
N VAL A 15 -15.69 -25.51 -9.41
CA VAL A 15 -15.22 -24.91 -8.15
C VAL A 15 -16.12 -23.73 -7.84
N GLY A 16 -17.02 -23.91 -6.87
CA GLY A 16 -18.04 -22.91 -6.63
C GLY A 16 -17.36 -21.69 -6.01
N PRO A 17 -17.94 -20.49 -6.12
CA PRO A 17 -17.45 -19.33 -5.36
C PRO A 17 -17.24 -19.66 -3.87
N PHE A 18 -18.03 -20.58 -3.34
CA PHE A 18 -17.92 -21.10 -1.97
C PHE A 18 -16.69 -22.00 -1.74
N ASP A 19 -16.29 -22.84 -2.71
CA ASP A 19 -15.09 -23.67 -2.60
C ASP A 19 -13.79 -22.86 -2.73
N PHE A 20 -13.81 -21.75 -3.47
CA PHE A 20 -12.68 -20.80 -3.56
C PHE A 20 -12.43 -20.06 -2.24
N LEU A 21 -13.49 -19.61 -1.55
CA LEU A 21 -13.34 -18.96 -0.23
C LEU A 21 -12.69 -19.89 0.81
N LYS A 22 -12.99 -21.19 0.75
CA LYS A 22 -12.37 -22.20 1.61
C LYS A 22 -10.88 -22.37 1.31
N GLN A 23 -10.50 -22.32 0.03
CA GLN A 23 -9.10 -22.37 -0.39
C GLN A 23 -8.33 -21.10 -0.01
N VAL A 24 -8.93 -19.91 -0.20
CA VAL A 24 -8.31 -18.63 0.18
C VAL A 24 -8.08 -18.57 1.69
N ARG A 25 -9.03 -19.04 2.52
CA ARG A 25 -8.82 -19.13 3.97
C ARG A 25 -7.66 -20.05 4.34
N ALA A 26 -7.58 -21.23 3.72
CA ALA A 26 -6.50 -22.18 3.97
C ALA A 26 -5.12 -21.65 3.53
N GLU A 27 -5.06 -20.80 2.50
CA GLU A 27 -3.83 -20.13 2.08
C GLU A 27 -3.53 -18.88 2.91
N ALA A 28 -4.56 -18.16 3.37
CA ALA A 28 -4.43 -16.98 4.21
C ALA A 28 -3.87 -17.32 5.59
N GLU A 29 -4.15 -18.51 6.13
CA GLU A 29 -3.55 -18.99 7.38
C GLU A 29 -2.03 -19.19 7.29
N LYS A 30 -1.48 -19.32 6.07
CA LYS A 30 -0.02 -19.38 5.84
C LYS A 30 0.61 -17.99 5.78
N VAL A 31 -0.19 -16.93 5.61
CA VAL A 31 0.28 -15.55 5.64
C VAL A 31 0.46 -15.14 7.09
N THR A 32 1.63 -15.45 7.66
CA THR A 32 2.03 -14.91 8.95
C THR A 32 2.20 -13.41 8.79
N TRP A 33 1.24 -12.61 9.28
CA TRP A 33 1.42 -11.17 9.32
C TRP A 33 2.54 -10.87 10.31
N THR A 34 3.57 -10.19 9.80
CA THR A 34 4.74 -9.74 10.56
C THR A 34 4.27 -8.95 11.78
N THR A 35 4.93 -9.17 12.92
CA THR A 35 4.59 -8.44 14.14
C THR A 35 4.73 -6.92 13.93
N TRP A 36 3.96 -6.14 14.67
CA TRP A 36 4.00 -4.67 14.64
C TRP A 36 5.42 -4.12 14.86
N ASN A 37 6.28 -4.84 15.57
CA ASN A 37 7.64 -4.42 15.82
C ASN A 37 8.49 -4.39 14.54
N GLU A 38 8.29 -5.34 13.63
CA GLU A 38 9.05 -5.43 12.38
C GLU A 38 8.60 -4.37 11.37
N THR A 39 7.30 -4.07 11.34
CA THR A 39 6.75 -3.01 10.48
C THR A 39 7.22 -1.62 10.94
N TRP A 40 7.33 -1.40 12.25
CA TRP A 40 7.88 -0.15 12.80
C TRP A 40 9.36 0.04 12.47
N VAL A 41 10.17 -1.01 12.56
CA VAL A 41 11.61 -0.94 12.23
C VAL A 41 11.82 -0.65 10.75
N SER A 42 11.11 -1.33 9.85
CA SER A 42 11.21 -1.09 8.41
C SER A 42 10.71 0.31 8.00
N THR A 43 9.67 0.82 8.67
CA THR A 43 9.17 2.19 8.44
C THR A 43 10.17 3.24 8.93
N MET A 44 10.77 3.04 10.10
CA MET A 44 11.80 3.94 10.67
C MET A 44 13.01 4.08 9.74
N MET A 45 13.49 2.97 9.17
CA MET A 45 14.62 3.00 8.23
C MET A 45 14.32 3.89 7.02
N VAL A 46 13.11 3.80 6.45
CA VAL A 46 12.70 4.64 5.31
C VAL A 46 12.49 6.09 5.75
N LEU A 47 11.89 6.32 6.92
CA LEU A 47 11.64 7.67 7.45
C LEU A 47 12.94 8.47 7.61
N VAL A 48 14.02 7.86 8.08
CA VAL A 48 15.32 8.54 8.21
C VAL A 48 15.79 9.09 6.86
N MET A 49 15.71 8.28 5.79
CA MET A 49 16.05 8.73 4.44
C MET A 49 15.15 9.87 3.97
N VAL A 50 13.84 9.77 4.22
CA VAL A 50 12.87 10.80 3.84
C VAL A 50 13.15 12.11 4.56
N VAL A 51 13.51 12.07 5.85
CA VAL A 51 13.87 13.27 6.62
C VAL A 51 15.10 13.95 6.04
N ILE A 52 16.13 13.19 5.65
CA ILE A 52 17.34 13.75 5.01
C ILE A 52 16.97 14.45 3.69
N MET A 53 16.16 13.80 2.85
CA MET A 53 15.70 14.40 1.59
C MET A 53 14.82 15.64 1.83
N ALA A 54 13.96 15.62 2.85
CA ALA A 54 13.11 16.76 3.20
C ALA A 54 13.93 17.97 3.63
N ILE A 55 14.98 17.77 4.43
CA ILE A 55 15.91 18.85 4.82
C ILE A 55 16.63 19.40 3.58
N PHE A 56 17.11 18.52 2.69
CA PHE A 56 17.75 18.95 1.44
C PHE A 56 16.82 19.82 0.59
N PHE A 57 15.58 19.38 0.36
CA PHE A 57 14.61 20.16 -0.39
C PHE A 57 14.31 21.50 0.28
N LEU A 58 14.15 21.53 1.61
CA LEU A 58 13.94 22.78 2.35
C LEU A 58 15.04 23.82 2.09
N ILE A 59 16.30 23.38 2.06
CA ILE A 59 17.45 24.26 1.75
C ILE A 59 17.39 24.74 0.31
N VAL A 60 17.08 23.85 -0.63
CA VAL A 60 16.93 24.19 -2.05
C VAL A 60 15.79 25.19 -2.25
N ASP A 61 14.63 24.98 -1.62
CA ASP A 61 13.47 25.87 -1.68
C ASP A 61 13.83 27.27 -1.16
N GLN A 62 14.58 27.34 -0.05
CA GLN A 62 15.09 28.60 0.48
C GLN A 62 16.07 29.29 -0.49
N GLY A 63 16.98 28.52 -1.09
CA GLY A 63 17.95 29.03 -2.07
C GLY A 63 17.27 29.53 -3.35
N VAL A 64 16.30 28.79 -3.87
CA VAL A 64 15.50 29.17 -5.03
C VAL A 64 14.67 30.41 -4.71
N ARG A 65 13.99 30.46 -3.55
CA ARG A 65 13.26 31.65 -3.12
C ARG A 65 14.16 32.88 -3.07
N PHE A 66 15.36 32.75 -2.49
CA PHE A 66 16.33 33.83 -2.45
C PHE A 66 16.77 34.24 -3.87
N GLY A 67 17.09 33.28 -4.74
CA GLY A 67 17.48 33.54 -6.13
C GLY A 67 16.39 34.26 -6.92
N VAL A 68 15.14 33.80 -6.82
CA VAL A 68 13.99 34.44 -7.47
C VAL A 68 13.80 35.87 -6.94
N CYS A 69 13.92 36.09 -5.63
CA CYS A 69 13.82 37.43 -5.04
C CYS A 69 14.96 38.38 -5.49
N ASN A 70 16.16 37.87 -5.76
CA ASN A 70 17.25 38.69 -6.29
C ASN A 70 17.10 39.01 -7.78
N VAL A 71 16.50 38.10 -8.57
CA VAL A 71 16.33 38.27 -10.02
C VAL A 71 15.06 39.08 -10.36
N LEU A 72 13.96 38.85 -9.64
CA LEU A 72 12.71 39.61 -9.75
C LEU A 72 12.46 40.37 -8.44
N PRO A 73 13.04 41.57 -8.27
CA PRO A 73 12.93 42.34 -7.04
C PRO A 73 11.50 42.80 -6.72
N ILE A 74 10.61 42.86 -7.73
CA ILE A 74 9.28 43.48 -7.63
C ILE A 74 8.27 42.61 -6.85
N GLU A 75 8.21 41.30 -7.08
CA GLU A 75 7.26 40.42 -6.37
C GLU A 75 7.65 40.12 -4.92
N CYS A 76 8.94 40.15 -4.58
CA CYS A 76 9.39 39.86 -3.22
C CYS A 76 9.15 41.04 -2.26
N ALA A 77 9.19 42.28 -2.76
CA ALA A 77 8.84 43.48 -2.00
C ALA A 77 7.33 43.70 -1.83
N SER A 78 6.50 43.18 -2.75
CA SER A 78 5.03 43.35 -2.74
C SER A 78 4.31 42.38 -1.79
N ARG A 79 5.02 41.38 -1.24
CA ARG A 79 4.46 40.33 -0.36
C ARG A 79 4.88 40.46 1.11
N ASN A 80 5.15 41.69 1.54
CA ASN A 80 5.19 42.11 2.94
C ASN A 80 4.20 43.26 3.14
#